data_AF-A0A0Q8PSS6-F1
#
_entry.id   AF-A0A0Q8PSS6-F1
#
_cell.length_a   1.000
_cell.length_b   1.000
_cell.length_c   1.000
_cell.angle_alpha   90.00
_cell.angle_beta   90.00
_cell.angle_gamma   90.00
#
_symmetry.space_group_name_H-M   'P 1'
#
loop_
_entity.id
_entity.type
_entity.pdbx_description
1 polymer ?
#
loop_
_entity_poly.entity_id
_entity_poly.type
_entity_poly.pdbx_seq_one_letter_code
_entity_poly.pdbx_strand_id
1 'polypeptide(L)'
;MTLLAVLLGLVRVLTGDQLTGSGGLGVVAAAATLVLLAGVAAAALSTARLLGAQAPRAVRDQALRRRAFRSAFLPQRDPDARGRRRPRAPGAAPTAA
;
A
#
# COMPACT_ATOMS: atom_id res chain seq x y z
N MET A 1 -33.14 9.25 -10.69
CA MET A 1 -33.74 10.56 -10.39
C MET A 1 -32.77 11.48 -9.66
N THR A 2 -32.16 11.04 -8.55
CA THR A 2 -31.18 11.83 -7.77
C THR A 2 -29.91 12.19 -8.55
N LEU A 3 -29.31 11.24 -9.27
CA LEU A 3 -28.09 11.46 -10.08
C LEU A 3 -28.31 12.50 -11.20
N LEU A 4 -29.47 12.44 -11.86
CA LEU A 4 -29.86 13.40 -12.90
C LEU A 4 -30.04 14.81 -12.30
N ALA A 5 -30.68 14.90 -11.13
CA ALA A 5 -30.86 16.18 -10.42
C ALA A 5 -29.53 16.79 -9.98
N VAL A 6 -28.58 15.98 -9.50
CA VAL A 6 -27.22 16.42 -9.15
C VAL A 6 -26.47 16.90 -10.39
N LEU A 7 -26.57 16.17 -11.51
CA LEU A 7 -25.91 16.55 -12.76
C LEU A 7 -26.45 17.87 -13.31
N LEU A 8 -27.77 18.04 -13.32
CA LEU A 8 -28.43 19.27 -13.77
C LEU A 8 -28.10 20.46 -12.83
N GLY A 9 -28.01 20.22 -11.53
CA GLY A 9 -27.58 21.23 -10.55
C GLY A 9 -26.12 21.65 -10.77
N LEU A 10 -25.23 20.70 -11.05
CA LEU A 10 -23.82 20.96 -11.36
C LEU A 10 -23.69 21.80 -12.63
N VAL A 11 -24.40 21.43 -13.71
CA VAL A 11 -24.42 22.19 -14.97
C VAL A 11 -24.88 23.63 -14.74
N ARG A 12 -25.95 23.83 -13.96
CA ARG A 12 -26.47 25.16 -13.61
C ARG A 12 -25.49 26.04 -12.84
N VAL A 13 -24.69 25.43 -11.97
CA VAL A 13 -23.61 26.13 -11.24
C VAL A 13 -22.48 26.50 -12.19
N LEU A 14 -22.05 25.59 -13.07
CA LEU A 14 -21.00 25.85 -14.07
C LEU A 14 -21.41 26.92 -15.09
N THR A 15 -22.70 26.99 -15.46
CA THR A 15 -23.23 28.02 -16.36
C THR A 15 -23.58 29.33 -15.65
N GLY A 16 -23.39 29.39 -14.33
CA GLY A 16 -23.59 30.58 -13.50
C GLY A 16 -25.04 31.02 -13.26
N ASP A 17 -26.02 30.22 -13.68
CA ASP A 17 -27.46 30.50 -13.56
C ASP A 17 -27.93 30.57 -12.10
N GLN A 18 -27.17 29.98 -11.17
CA GLN A 18 -27.45 29.99 -9.73
C GLN A 18 -26.67 31.05 -8.95
N LEU A 19 -25.70 31.73 -9.58
CA LEU A 19 -24.86 32.74 -8.90
C LEU A 19 -25.61 34.06 -8.63
N THR A 20 -26.76 34.27 -9.28
CA THR A 20 -27.55 35.51 -9.20
C THR A 20 -28.60 35.49 -8.07
N GLY A 21 -28.81 34.35 -7.39
CA GLY A 21 -29.77 34.21 -6.29
C GLY A 21 -29.11 34.07 -4.91
N SER A 22 -29.81 34.47 -3.85
CA SER A 22 -29.34 34.43 -2.45
C SER A 22 -28.95 33.03 -1.94
N GLY A 23 -29.40 31.95 -2.60
CA GLY A 23 -29.02 30.57 -2.31
C GLY A 23 -27.81 30.03 -3.09
N GLY A 24 -27.28 30.78 -4.05
CA GLY A 24 -26.26 30.32 -5.00
C GLY A 24 -24.97 29.83 -4.36
N LEU A 25 -24.49 30.55 -3.33
CA LEU A 25 -23.26 30.18 -2.61
C LEU A 25 -23.40 28.84 -1.88
N GLY A 26 -24.58 28.55 -1.31
CA GLY A 26 -24.83 27.27 -0.64
C GLY A 26 -24.86 26.09 -1.62
N VAL A 27 -25.44 26.30 -2.81
CA VAL A 27 -25.46 25.30 -3.88
C VAL A 27 -24.05 25.04 -4.42
N VAL A 28 -23.24 26.09 -4.60
CA VAL A 28 -21.84 25.97 -5.02
C VAL A 28 -21.02 25.21 -3.97
N ALA A 29 -21.19 25.53 -2.69
CA ALA A 29 -20.49 24.85 -1.60
C ALA A 29 -20.86 23.36 -1.51
N ALA A 30 -22.15 23.03 -1.65
CA ALA A 30 -22.64 21.65 -1.70
C ALA A 30 -22.13 20.88 -2.92
N ALA A 31 -22.08 21.52 -4.09
CA ALA A 31 -21.52 20.92 -5.29
C ALA A 31 -20.01 20.66 -5.14
N ALA A 32 -19.26 21.62 -4.60
CA ALA A 32 -17.83 21.47 -4.34
C ALA A 32 -17.54 20.31 -3.36
N THR A 33 -18.33 20.18 -2.29
CA THR A 33 -18.17 19.06 -1.34
C THR A 33 -18.49 17.71 -1.98
N LEU A 34 -19.53 17.61 -2.80
CA LEU A 34 -19.84 16.39 -3.55
C LEU A 34 -18.71 16.00 -4.51
N VAL A 35 -18.13 16.96 -5.22
CA VAL A 35 -16.99 16.72 -6.12
C VAL A 35 -15.76 16.24 -5.33
N LEU A 36 -15.46 16.86 -4.19
CA LEU A 36 -14.36 16.44 -3.32
C LEU A 36 -14.58 15.01 -2.80
N LEU A 37 -15.78 14.69 -2.31
CA LEU A 37 -16.10 13.35 -1.82
C LEU A 37 -16.00 12.30 -2.94
N ALA A 38 -16.50 12.60 -4.14
CA ALA A 38 -16.38 11.72 -5.29
C ALA A 38 -14.92 11.50 -5.69
N GLY A 39 -14.10 12.56 -5.68
CA GLY A 39 -12.67 12.48 -5.94
C GLY A 39 -11.93 11.59 -4.93
N VAL A 40 -12.20 11.77 -3.63
CA VAL A 40 -11.62 10.95 -2.56
C VAL A 40 -12.04 9.48 -2.71
N ALA A 41 -13.33 9.22 -2.97
CA ALA A 41 -13.83 7.85 -3.16
C ALA A 41 -13.19 7.16 -4.39
N ALA A 42 -13.06 7.87 -5.51
CA ALA A 42 -12.39 7.36 -6.70
C ALA A 42 -10.91 7.07 -6.46
N ALA A 43 -10.20 7.98 -5.78
CA ALA A 43 -8.81 7.79 -5.39
C ALA A 43 -8.65 6.56 -4.48
N ALA A 44 -9.47 6.43 -3.44
CA ALA A 44 -9.46 5.28 -2.53
C ALA A 44 -9.75 3.95 -3.24
N LEU A 45 -10.72 3.93 -4.17
CA LEU A 45 -11.02 2.73 -4.93
C LEU A 45 -9.87 2.37 -5.89
N SER A 46 -9.25 3.36 -6.53
CA SER A 46 -8.12 3.14 -7.44
C SER A 46 -6.90 2.57 -6.69
N THR A 47 -6.57 3.13 -5.52
CA THR A 47 -5.47 2.63 -4.68
C THR A 47 -5.78 1.24 -4.14
N ALA A 48 -7.01 0.99 -3.69
CA ALA A 48 -7.44 -0.35 -3.26
C ALA A 48 -7.32 -1.39 -4.39
N ARG A 49 -7.68 -1.02 -5.64
CA ARG A 49 -7.49 -1.91 -6.80
C ARG A 49 -6.03 -2.16 -7.14
N LEU A 50 -5.19 -1.13 -7.10
CA LEU A 50 -3.76 -1.26 -7.35
C LEU A 50 -3.10 -2.16 -6.29
N LEU A 51 -3.38 -1.91 -5.01
CA LEU A 51 -2.85 -2.71 -3.91
C LEU A 51 -3.43 -4.14 -3.92
N GLY A 52 -4.73 -4.30 -4.17
CA GLY A 52 -5.39 -5.59 -4.29
C GLY A 52 -4.85 -6.44 -5.45
N ALA A 53 -4.56 -5.82 -6.60
CA ALA A 53 -3.95 -6.50 -7.73
C ALA A 53 -2.54 -7.02 -7.41
N GLN A 54 -1.80 -6.35 -6.52
CA GLN A 54 -0.48 -6.79 -6.07
C GLN A 54 -0.54 -7.79 -4.90
N ALA A 55 -1.69 -7.94 -4.24
CA ALA A 55 -1.80 -8.77 -3.04
C ALA A 55 -1.33 -10.23 -3.24
N PRO A 56 -1.69 -10.95 -4.33
CA PRO A 56 -1.21 -12.32 -4.52
C PRO A 56 0.31 -12.42 -4.69
N ARG A 57 0.94 -11.43 -5.35
CA ARG A 57 2.40 -11.38 -5.52
C ARG A 57 3.10 -11.06 -4.20
N ALA A 58 2.62 -10.03 -3.48
CA ALA A 58 3.17 -9.62 -2.20
C ALA A 58 3.12 -10.76 -1.16
N VAL A 59 2.01 -11.49 -1.10
CA VAL A 59 1.86 -12.67 -0.22
C VAL A 59 2.87 -13.76 -0.59
N ARG A 60 3.03 -14.07 -1.89
CA ARG A 60 4.02 -15.05 -2.36
C ARG A 60 5.45 -14.64 -2.02
N ASP A 61 5.83 -13.41 -2.33
CA ASP A 61 7.18 -12.91 -2.06
C ASP A 61 7.49 -12.93 -0.56
N GLN A 62 6.54 -12.53 0.28
CA GLN A 62 6.72 -12.57 1.73
C GLN A 62 6.79 -14.01 2.25
N ALA A 63 6.01 -14.94 1.70
CA ALA A 63 6.09 -16.36 2.04
C ALA A 63 7.44 -16.97 1.65
N LEU A 64 7.96 -16.64 0.46
CA LEU A 64 9.29 -17.07 0.01
C LEU A 64 10.40 -16.49 0.89
N ARG A 65 10.34 -15.20 1.24
CA ARG A 65 11.28 -14.57 2.17
C ARG A 65 11.26 -15.24 3.54
N ARG A 66 10.07 -15.50 4.09
CA ARG A 66 9.90 -16.23 5.36
C ARG A 66 10.45 -17.66 5.30
N ARG A 67 10.32 -18.33 4.15
CA ARG A 67 10.92 -19.65 3.94
C ARG A 67 12.44 -19.56 3.88
N ALA A 68 12.97 -18.59 3.13
CA ALA A 68 14.41 -18.35 3.01
C ALA A 68 15.06 -18.02 4.35
N PHE A 69 14.47 -17.16 5.19
CA PHE A 69 14.98 -16.88 6.53
C PHE A 69 15.00 -18.12 7.44
N ARG A 70 13.99 -18.99 7.34
CA ARG A 70 13.94 -20.25 8.11
C ARG A 70 14.94 -21.29 7.62
N SER A 71 15.34 -21.24 6.35
CA SER A 71 16.34 -22.15 5.75
C SER A 71 17.72 -21.52 5.56
N ALA A 72 17.92 -20.26 5.95
CA ALA A 72 19.18 -19.53 5.77
C ALA A 72 20.32 -20.17 6.59
N PHE A 73 19.96 -20.88 7.66
CA PHE A 73 20.87 -21.70 8.44
C PHE A 73 20.69 -23.17 8.06
N LEU A 74 21.32 -23.59 6.96
CA LEU A 74 21.63 -25.01 6.83
C LEU A 74 22.61 -25.36 7.94
N PRO A 75 22.33 -26.37 8.79
CA PRO A 75 23.34 -26.92 9.68
C PRO A 75 24.57 -27.22 8.83
N GLN A 76 25.71 -26.64 9.20
CA GLN A 76 26.97 -26.93 8.54
C GLN A 76 27.24 -28.42 8.75
N ARG A 77 26.90 -29.23 7.74
CA ARG A 77 26.90 -30.70 7.84
C ARG A 77 28.29 -31.28 8.07
N ASP A 78 29.30 -30.54 7.67
CA ASP A 78 30.69 -30.93 7.83
C ASP A 78 31.49 -29.76 8.45
N PRO A 79 31.75 -29.80 9.77
CA PRO A 79 32.65 -28.85 10.42
C PRO A 79 34.09 -28.95 9.90
N ASP A 80 34.43 -30.02 9.16
CA ASP A 80 35.76 -30.34 8.64
C ASP A 80 35.92 -30.14 7.12
N ALA A 81 34.94 -29.52 6.46
CA ALA A 81 35.00 -29.23 5.03
C ALA A 81 36.31 -28.49 4.67
N ARG A 82 37.04 -29.02 3.67
CA ARG A 82 38.36 -28.52 3.24
C ARG A 82 38.33 -27.01 2.99
N GLY A 83 39.15 -26.26 3.72
CA GLY A 83 39.25 -24.80 3.61
C GLY A 83 38.52 -24.01 4.70
N ARG A 84 37.82 -24.66 5.64
CA ARG A 84 37.26 -24.00 6.83
C ARG A 84 38.03 -24.39 8.08
N ARG A 85 38.36 -23.39 8.91
CA ARG A 85 38.91 -23.65 10.25
C ARG A 85 37.81 -24.27 11.11
N ARG A 86 38.14 -25.36 11.83
CA ARG A 86 37.25 -25.95 12.84
C ARG A 86 36.75 -24.84 13.79
N PRO A 87 35.45 -24.78 14.10
CA PRO A 87 34.95 -23.90 15.16
C PRO A 87 35.72 -24.22 16.44
N ARG A 88 36.53 -23.27 16.93
CA ARG A 88 37.18 -23.42 18.23
C ARG A 88 36.12 -23.24 19.29
N ALA A 89 36.11 -24.12 20.30
CA ALA A 89 35.21 -23.98 21.43
C ALA A 89 35.37 -22.56 22.02
N PRO A 90 34.27 -21.86 22.33
CA PRO A 90 34.34 -20.59 23.02
C PRO A 90 35.16 -20.77 24.30
N GLY A 91 36.27 -20.03 24.44
CA GLY A 91 37.16 -20.11 25.60
C GLY A 91 38.41 -21.01 25.45
N ALA A 92 38.63 -21.66 24.30
CA ALA A 92 39.88 -22.39 24.06
C ALA A 92 41.06 -21.41 23.90
N ALA A 93 41.77 -21.16 25.00
CA ALA A 93 43.04 -20.43 24.96
C ALA A 93 44.05 -21.21 24.10
N PRO A 94 44.88 -20.53 23.29
CA PRO A 94 45.94 -21.20 22.53
C PRO A 94 46.91 -21.84 23.52
N THR A 95 47.05 -23.17 23.47
CA THR A 95 48.13 -23.87 24.15
C THR A 95 49.44 -23.43 23.51
N ALA A 96 50.26 -22.69 24.25
CA ALA A 96 51.59 -22.27 23.84
C ALA A 96 52.46 -23.51 23.57
N ALA A 97 53.27 -23.42 22.50
CA ALA A 97 54.23 -24.43 22.08
C ALA A 97 55.63 -24.11 22.63
#